data_AF-A1SIJ5-F1
#
_entry.id   AF-A1SIJ5-F1
#
_cell.length_a   1.000
_cell.length_b   1.000
_cell.length_c   1.000
_cell.angle_alpha   90.00
_cell.angle_beta   90.00
_cell.angle_gamma   90.00
#
_symmetry.space_group_name_H-M   'P 1'
#
loop_
_entity.id
_entity.type
_entity.pdbx_description
1 polymer ?
#
loop_
_entity_poly.entity_id
_entity_poly.type
_entity_poly.pdbx_seq_one_letter_code
_entity_poly.pdbx_strand_id
1 'polypeptide(L)'
;MPSPFGALTLKAAAYQTDSRDKERHLQDAALLLAAIEDPYALCEQFAGSDKSRLAAIAAALHDGAPAWRALPADRQVDGRVALRILAA
;
A
#
# COMPACT_ATOMS: atom_id res chain seq x y z
N MET A 1 -13.14 6.43 -12.36
CA MET A 1 -11.80 6.08 -11.84
C MET A 1 -12.02 5.37 -10.51
N PRO A 2 -11.39 4.21 -10.24
CA PRO A 2 -11.52 3.57 -8.93
C PRO A 2 -11.01 4.50 -7.82
N SER A 3 -11.56 4.37 -6.61
CA SER A 3 -11.04 5.11 -5.45
C SER A 3 -9.60 4.64 -5.14
N PRO A 4 -8.74 5.52 -4.58
CA PRO A 4 -7.40 5.14 -4.15
C PRO A 4 -7.39 3.91 -3.23
N PHE A 5 -8.39 3.80 -2.36
CA PHE A 5 -8.60 2.64 -1.48
C PHE A 5 -8.89 1.36 -2.26
N GLY A 6 -9.84 1.40 -3.20
CA GLY A 6 -10.17 0.23 -4.02
C GLY A 6 -8.98 -0.27 -4.84
N ALA A 7 -8.16 0.66 -5.36
CA ALA A 7 -6.93 0.31 -6.07
C ALA A 7 -5.90 -0.35 -5.15
N LEU A 8 -5.68 0.19 -3.95
CA LEU A 8 -4.73 -0.36 -2.97
C LEU A 8 -5.18 -1.74 -2.49
N THR A 9 -6.46 -1.92 -2.16
CA THR A 9 -7.02 -3.21 -1.73
C THR A 9 -6.89 -4.26 -2.84
N LEU A 10 -7.15 -3.88 -4.10
CA LEU A 10 -6.97 -4.78 -5.25
C LEU A 10 -5.51 -5.19 -5.41
N LYS A 11 -4.56 -4.26 -5.23
CA LYS A 11 -3.13 -4.57 -5.27
C LYS A 11 -2.70 -5.46 -4.12
N ALA A 12 -3.21 -5.24 -2.91
CA ALA A 12 -2.95 -6.08 -1.75
C ALA A 12 -3.49 -7.51 -1.94
N ALA A 13 -4.63 -7.66 -2.61
CA ALA A 13 -5.17 -8.96 -3.00
C ALA A 13 -4.28 -9.66 -4.04
N ALA A 14 -3.88 -8.95 -5.10
CA ALA A 14 -3.02 -9.48 -6.14
C ALA A 14 -1.64 -9.92 -5.60
N TYR A 15 -1.03 -9.13 -4.71
CA TYR A 15 0.25 -9.48 -4.08
C TYR A 15 0.21 -10.84 -3.33
N GLN A 16 -0.93 -11.18 -2.73
CA GLN A 16 -1.09 -12.43 -1.98
C GLN A 16 -1.31 -13.64 -2.89
N THR A 17 -1.94 -13.46 -4.05
CA THR A 17 -2.36 -14.57 -4.92
C THR A 17 -1.47 -14.77 -6.14
N ASP A 18 -0.80 -13.72 -6.62
CA ASP A 18 0.04 -13.76 -7.82
C ASP A 18 1.53 -13.69 -7.46
N SER A 19 2.14 -14.86 -7.30
CA SER A 19 3.53 -15.00 -6.88
C SER A 19 4.56 -14.61 -7.94
N ARG A 20 4.15 -14.50 -9.21
CA ARG A 20 5.06 -14.25 -10.35
C ARG A 20 5.50 -12.79 -10.46
N ASP A 21 4.68 -11.86 -9.97
CA ASP A 21 4.86 -10.41 -10.15
C ASP A 21 4.89 -9.65 -8.81
N LYS A 22 5.31 -10.32 -7.72
CA LYS A 22 5.30 -9.75 -6.37
C LYS A 22 6.00 -8.40 -6.25
N GLU A 23 7.15 -8.25 -6.88
CA GLU A 23 7.91 -7.00 -6.83
C GLU A 23 7.15 -5.85 -7.50
N ARG A 24 6.57 -6.09 -8.68
CA ARG A 24 5.74 -5.10 -9.38
C ARG A 24 4.51 -4.72 -8.56
N HIS A 25 3.85 -5.69 -7.92
CA HIS A 25 2.72 -5.41 -7.03
C HIS A 25 3.10 -4.54 -5.83
N LEU A 26 4.31 -4.73 -5.27
CA LEU A 26 4.83 -3.87 -4.19
C LEU A 26 5.20 -2.47 -4.66
N GLN A 27 5.77 -2.33 -5.86
CA GLN A 27 6.05 -1.01 -6.46
C GLN A 27 4.76 -0.22 -6.71
N ASP A 28 3.74 -0.88 -7.27
CA ASP A 28 2.43 -0.26 -7.48
C ASP A 28 1.75 0.10 -6.15
N ALA A 29 1.87 -0.75 -5.12
CA ALA A 29 1.35 -0.45 -3.79
C ALA A 29 2.06 0.77 -3.18
N ALA A 30 3.40 0.86 -3.30
CA ALA A 30 4.17 2.02 -2.84
C ALA A 30 3.72 3.31 -3.53
N LEU A 31 3.50 3.26 -4.85
CA LEU A 31 3.00 4.40 -5.62
C LEU A 31 1.60 4.83 -5.16
N LEU A 32 0.69 3.87 -4.96
CA LEU A 32 -0.67 4.16 -4.49
C LEU A 32 -0.65 4.75 -3.08
N LEU A 33 0.16 4.21 -2.18
CA LEU A 33 0.32 4.73 -0.82
C LEU A 33 0.82 6.17 -0.81
N ALA A 34 1.79 6.50 -1.68
CA ALA A 34 2.34 7.85 -1.82
C ALA A 34 1.37 8.84 -2.49
N ALA A 35 0.26 8.37 -3.03
CA ALA A 35 -0.81 9.19 -3.61
C ALA A 35 -2.00 9.40 -2.67
N ILE A 36 -1.97 8.83 -1.46
CA ILE A 36 -3.03 8.99 -0.47
C ILE A 36 -2.84 10.32 0.25
N GLU A 37 -3.84 11.20 0.13
CA GLU A 37 -3.84 12.51 0.79
C GLU A 37 -4.32 12.43 2.25
N ASP A 38 -5.34 11.59 2.51
CA ASP A 38 -5.91 11.39 3.85
C ASP A 38 -6.00 9.89 4.18
N PRO A 39 -4.96 9.30 4.81
CA PRO A 39 -4.97 7.90 5.21
C PRO A 39 -5.94 7.60 6.36
N TYR A 40 -6.33 8.60 7.16
CA TYR A 40 -7.28 8.39 8.26
C TYR A 40 -8.70 8.18 7.74
N ALA A 41 -9.13 8.99 6.76
CA ALA A 41 -10.41 8.80 6.07
C ALA A 41 -10.51 7.45 5.34
N LEU A 42 -9.37 6.86 4.96
CA LEU A 42 -9.35 5.51 4.38
C LEU A 42 -9.53 4.41 5.42
N CYS A 43 -9.00 4.57 6.63
CA CYS A 43 -9.22 3.60 7.71
C CYS A 43 -10.71 3.40 8.01
N GLU A 44 -11.52 4.46 7.90
CA GLU A 44 -12.97 4.40 8.11
C GLU A 44 -13.70 3.55 7.05
N GLN A 45 -13.09 3.33 5.88
CA GLN A 45 -13.67 2.57 4.77
C GLN A 45 -13.34 1.07 4.82
N PHE A 46 -12.50 0.64 5.78
CA PHE A 46 -12.07 -0.75 5.85
C PHE A 46 -13.23 -1.70 6.15
N ALA A 47 -13.31 -2.80 5.42
CA ALA A 47 -14.28 -3.86 5.67
C ALA A 47 -13.65 -5.25 5.51
N GLY A 48 -14.21 -6.23 6.24
CA GLY A 48 -13.85 -7.64 6.07
C GLY A 48 -12.35 -7.91 6.13
N SER A 49 -11.77 -8.34 5.01
CA SER A 49 -10.36 -8.75 4.91
C SER A 49 -9.37 -7.60 4.71
N ASP A 50 -9.81 -6.35 4.56
CA ASP A 50 -8.92 -5.25 4.16
C ASP A 50 -7.74 -5.07 5.12
N LYS A 51 -7.98 -5.16 6.43
CA LYS A 51 -6.92 -5.07 7.45
C LYS A 51 -5.86 -6.17 7.30
N SER A 52 -6.26 -7.42 7.06
CA SER A 52 -5.28 -8.51 6.91
C SER A 52 -4.49 -8.39 5.61
N ARG A 53 -5.13 -7.93 4.53
CA ARG A 53 -4.44 -7.65 3.27
C ARG A 53 -3.43 -6.50 3.40
N LEU A 54 -3.78 -5.43 4.12
CA LEU A 54 -2.87 -4.33 4.40
C LEU A 54 -1.72 -4.74 5.32
N ALA A 55 -1.97 -5.58 6.32
CA ALA A 55 -0.90 -6.13 7.16
C ALA A 55 0.12 -6.93 6.35
N ALA A 56 -0.33 -7.71 5.35
CA ALA A 56 0.57 -8.43 4.45
C ALA A 56 1.43 -7.49 3.59
N ILE A 57 0.84 -6.39 3.11
CA ILE A 57 1.59 -5.34 2.40
C ILE A 57 2.57 -4.65 3.36
N ALA A 58 2.16 -4.29 4.57
CA ALA A 58 3.01 -3.63 5.55
C ALA A 58 4.25 -4.46 5.93
N ALA A 59 4.09 -5.77 6.07
CA ALA A 59 5.19 -6.69 6.32
C ALA A 59 6.20 -6.74 5.15
N ALA A 60 5.70 -6.70 3.91
CA ALA A 60 6.53 -6.78 2.71
C ALA A 60 7.16 -5.43 2.32
N LEU A 61 6.46 -4.33 2.59
CA LEU A 61 6.81 -2.97 2.23
C LEU A 61 7.41 -2.22 3.44
N HIS A 62 8.27 -2.90 4.20
CA HIS A 62 9.03 -2.31 5.31
C HIS A 62 9.86 -1.09 4.85
N ASP A 63 10.34 -0.27 5.77
CA ASP A 63 10.98 1.01 5.45
C ASP A 63 12.17 0.93 4.48
N GLY A 64 12.88 -0.20 4.48
CA GLY A 64 14.03 -0.48 3.61
C GLY A 64 13.67 -1.19 2.30
N ALA A 65 12.39 -1.46 2.03
CA ALA A 65 11.95 -2.21 0.86
C ALA A 65 12.39 -1.51 -0.44
N PRO A 66 12.94 -2.25 -1.43
CA PRO A 66 13.40 -1.67 -2.70
C PRO A 66 12.32 -0.94 -3.48
N ALA A 67 11.04 -1.33 -3.31
CA ALA A 67 9.89 -0.71 -3.95
C ALA A 67 9.77 0.79 -3.67
N TRP A 68 10.27 1.29 -2.52
CA TRP A 68 10.29 2.72 -2.23
C TRP A 68 11.25 3.49 -3.14
N ARG A 69 12.31 2.87 -3.65
CA ARG A 69 13.36 3.56 -4.42
C ARG A 69 12.89 4.04 -5.79
N ALA A 70 11.76 3.54 -6.27
CA ALA A 70 11.13 4.02 -7.51
C ALA A 70 10.49 5.41 -7.35
N LEU A 71 10.33 5.90 -6.12
CA LEU A 71 9.67 7.17 -5.81
C LEU A 71 10.67 8.28 -5.44
N PRO A 72 10.34 9.55 -5.72
CA PRO A 72 11.01 10.70 -5.12
C PRO A 72 11.03 10.66 -3.59
N ALA A 73 12.05 11.24 -2.95
CA ALA A 73 12.30 11.09 -1.53
C ALA A 73 11.16 11.60 -0.63
N ASP A 74 10.50 12.70 -1.01
CA ASP A 74 9.29 13.22 -0.39
C ASP A 74 8.14 12.20 -0.45
N ARG A 75 7.87 11.67 -1.64
CA ARG A 75 6.81 10.67 -1.86
C ARG A 75 7.06 9.35 -1.14
N GLN A 76 8.33 8.98 -0.95
CA GLN A 76 8.67 7.83 -0.12
C GLN A 76 8.28 8.04 1.35
N VAL A 77 8.47 9.25 1.88
CA VAL A 77 8.07 9.58 3.26
C VAL A 77 6.56 9.52 3.37
N ASP A 78 5.84 10.16 2.45
CA ASP A 78 4.38 10.19 2.43
C ASP A 78 3.80 8.77 2.38
N GLY A 79 4.28 7.93 1.47
CA GLY A 79 3.81 6.55 1.32
C GLY A 79 4.10 5.68 2.55
N ARG A 80 5.27 5.82 3.19
CA ARG A 80 5.58 5.10 4.44
C ARG A 80 4.71 5.58 5.60
N VAL A 81 4.44 6.87 5.69
CA VAL A 81 3.54 7.43 6.72
C VAL A 81 2.12 6.90 6.53
N ALA A 82 1.59 6.97 5.30
CA ALA A 82 0.28 6.42 4.97
C ALA A 82 0.19 4.94 5.34
N LEU A 83 1.20 4.13 4.99
CA LEU A 83 1.24 2.71 5.34
C LEU A 83 1.20 2.46 6.84
N ARG A 84 1.96 3.22 7.64
CA ARG A 84 1.96 3.08 9.10
C ARG A 84 0.60 3.44 9.71
N ILE A 85 -0.08 4.45 9.18
CA ILE A 85 -1.42 4.85 9.63
C ILE A 85 -2.45 3.76 9.29
N LEU A 86 -2.40 3.23 8.06
CA LEU A 86 -3.34 2.21 7.58
C LEU A 86 -3.11 0.83 8.23
N ALA A 87 -1.91 0.56 8.75
CA ALA A 87 -1.53 -0.72 9.35
C ALA A 87 -1.54 -0.73 10.89
N ALA A 88 -1.89 0.39 11.53
CA ALA A 88 -2.04 0.51 12.99
C ALA A 88 -3.27 -0.24 13.51
#